data_AF-A0A369JFN2-F1
#
_entry.id   AF-A0A369JFN2-F1
#
_cell.length_a   1.000
_cell.length_b   1.000
_cell.length_c   1.000
_cell.angle_alpha   90.00
_cell.angle_beta   90.00
_cell.angle_gamma   90.00
#
_symmetry.space_group_name_H-M   'P 1'
#
loop_
_entity.id
_entity.type
_entity.pdbx_description
1 polymer ?
#
loop_
_entity_poly.entity_id
_entity_poly.type
_entity_poly.pdbx_seq_one_letter_code
_entity_poly.pdbx_strand_id
1 'polypeptide(L)'
;MKLFTTILLSLSTLVLNVQGSAVSPSPLPSFVSVENVSREFNGNATSVNKRAGTEIVTCYNAGTRVDRGPSTSSIDDFCNRFKGQTLSNGQNVANRYDWGTFTILVSAEAINGCSFTIDGNCNRLLRKPVDECNTRGENGKQGGFVRDLCGQWRYDPGSNGSDY
;
A
#
# COMPACT_ATOMS: atom_id res chain seq x y z
N MET A 1 -64.75 26.64 -41.58
CA MET A 1 -64.21 27.62 -40.60
C MET A 1 -62.84 27.10 -40.18
N LYS A 2 -61.73 27.62 -40.72
CA LYS A 2 -60.85 28.68 -40.15
C LYS A 2 -60.35 28.28 -38.74
N LEU A 3 -59.05 28.19 -38.41
CA LEU A 3 -57.83 28.83 -38.93
C LEU A 3 -56.58 27.94 -38.75
N PHE A 4 -55.63 28.11 -39.66
CA PHE A 4 -54.23 27.72 -39.55
C PHE A 4 -53.49 28.61 -38.55
N THR A 5 -52.58 28.04 -37.73
CA THR A 5 -51.47 28.81 -37.15
C THR A 5 -50.22 27.94 -37.06
N THR A 6 -49.24 28.23 -37.91
CA THR A 6 -47.87 27.72 -37.91
C THR A 6 -47.03 28.54 -36.94
N ILE A 7 -46.26 27.87 -36.07
CA ILE A 7 -45.23 28.51 -35.23
C ILE A 7 -43.86 28.08 -35.75
N LEU A 8 -43.14 29.04 -36.34
CA LEU A 8 -41.71 28.95 -36.62
C LEU A 8 -40.93 29.23 -35.33
N LEU A 9 -40.13 28.27 -34.86
CA LEU A 9 -39.10 28.52 -33.86
C LEU A 9 -37.73 28.41 -34.54
N SER A 10 -37.09 29.55 -34.66
CA SER A 10 -35.75 29.78 -35.21
C SER A 10 -34.68 29.02 -34.42
N LEU A 11 -33.88 28.20 -35.13
CA LEU A 11 -32.63 27.67 -34.59
C LEU A 11 -31.58 28.78 -34.57
N SER A 12 -31.26 29.29 -33.39
CA SER A 12 -30.08 30.13 -33.17
C SER A 12 -28.91 29.21 -32.78
N THR A 13 -27.96 29.04 -33.68
CA THR A 13 -26.69 28.34 -33.43
C THR A 13 -25.80 29.17 -32.52
N LEU A 14 -25.46 28.66 -31.33
CA LEU A 14 -24.42 29.23 -30.49
C LEU A 14 -23.06 28.84 -31.08
N VAL A 15 -22.33 29.82 -31.63
CA VAL A 15 -20.93 29.66 -32.04
C VAL A 15 -20.06 29.98 -30.83
N LEU A 16 -19.51 28.95 -30.18
CA LEU A 16 -18.47 29.11 -29.17
C LEU A 16 -17.13 29.31 -29.88
N ASN A 17 -16.68 30.57 -29.97
CA ASN A 17 -15.30 30.90 -30.30
C ASN A 17 -14.39 30.52 -29.13
N VAL A 18 -13.74 29.35 -29.22
CA VAL A 18 -12.56 29.06 -28.40
C VAL A 18 -11.36 29.63 -29.14
N GLN A 19 -10.81 30.73 -28.62
CA GLN A 19 -9.48 31.19 -29.01
C GLN A 19 -8.48 30.11 -28.62
N GLY A 20 -7.91 29.44 -29.62
CA GLY A 20 -6.82 28.50 -29.44
C GLY A 20 -5.58 29.25 -28.97
N SER A 21 -5.22 29.09 -27.69
CA SER A 21 -3.89 29.41 -27.22
C SER A 21 -2.92 28.38 -27.80
N ALA A 22 -2.01 28.83 -28.65
CA ALA A 22 -0.90 28.04 -29.14
C ALA A 22 -0.07 27.53 -27.96
N VAL A 23 -0.12 26.23 -27.69
CA VAL A 23 0.79 25.58 -26.74
C VAL A 23 2.04 25.19 -27.52
N SER A 24 3.14 25.87 -27.20
CA SER A 24 4.48 25.58 -27.69
C SER A 24 4.88 24.13 -27.38
N PRO A 25 5.61 23.42 -28.26
CA PRO A 25 6.05 22.06 -27.98
C PRO A 25 7.05 22.05 -26.82
N SER A 26 6.66 21.47 -25.69
CA SER A 26 7.55 21.22 -24.55
C SER A 26 8.67 20.24 -24.94
N PRO A 27 9.92 20.45 -24.50
CA PRO A 27 10.99 19.49 -24.70
C PRO A 27 10.76 18.22 -23.86
N LEU A 28 11.26 17.10 -24.39
CA LEU A 28 11.36 15.78 -23.75
C LEU A 28 11.74 15.85 -22.26
N PRO A 29 11.27 14.91 -21.40
CA PRO A 29 11.62 14.92 -20.00
C PRO A 29 13.11 14.64 -19.85
N SER A 30 13.86 15.69 -19.50
CA SER A 30 15.18 15.59 -18.90
C SER A 30 15.10 14.69 -17.66
N PHE A 31 15.99 13.70 -17.59
CA PHE A 31 16.21 12.89 -16.40
C PHE A 31 16.31 13.81 -15.17
N VAL A 32 15.38 13.62 -14.24
CA VAL A 32 15.39 14.32 -12.95
C VAL A 32 16.61 13.82 -12.18
N SER A 33 17.62 14.68 -12.02
CA SER A 33 18.76 14.42 -11.16
C SER A 33 18.28 14.14 -9.74
N VAL A 34 18.78 13.04 -9.17
CA VAL A 34 18.42 12.46 -7.85
C VAL A 34 18.60 13.44 -6.68
N GLU A 35 19.27 14.57 -6.86
CA GLU A 35 19.62 15.52 -5.81
C GLU A 35 18.44 16.38 -5.30
N ASN A 36 17.36 16.52 -6.07
CA ASN A 36 16.30 17.48 -5.74
C ASN A 36 15.15 16.94 -4.85
N VAL A 37 15.17 15.65 -4.49
CA VAL A 37 14.16 15.06 -3.56
C VAL A 37 14.44 15.45 -2.10
N SER A 38 15.59 16.06 -1.83
CA SER A 38 16.03 16.43 -0.48
C SER A 38 15.32 17.66 0.11
N ARG A 39 14.58 18.44 -0.70
CA ARG A 39 14.15 19.80 -0.31
C ARG A 39 12.68 19.95 0.08
N GLU A 40 11.86 18.89 0.02
CA GLU A 40 10.43 18.96 0.39
C GLU A 40 10.08 18.35 1.76
N PHE A 41 11.06 18.02 2.60
CA PHE A 41 10.79 17.49 3.95
C PHE A 41 11.21 18.47 5.04
N ASN A 42 10.54 19.63 5.10
CA ASN A 42 10.68 20.57 6.21
C ASN A 42 9.35 20.72 6.98
N GLY A 43 8.79 19.58 7.39
CA GLY A 43 7.64 19.51 8.28
C GLY A 43 7.78 18.29 9.17
N ASN A 44 8.08 18.55 10.45
CA ASN A 44 7.98 17.67 11.62
C ASN A 44 7.31 16.29 11.37
N ALA A 45 8.07 15.37 10.78
CA ALA A 45 7.77 13.96 10.72
C ALA A 45 9.12 13.27 10.80
N THR A 46 9.35 12.63 11.95
CA THR A 46 10.38 11.62 12.18
C THR A 46 10.52 10.82 10.90
N SER A 47 11.63 10.99 10.18
CA SER A 47 11.91 10.27 8.94
C SER A 47 11.69 8.79 9.22
N VAL A 48 10.58 8.22 8.76
CA VAL A 48 10.31 6.80 8.89
C VAL A 48 11.46 6.15 8.12
N ASN A 49 12.44 5.57 8.85
CA ASN A 49 13.78 5.31 8.34
C ASN A 49 13.70 4.71 6.94
N LYS A 50 14.25 5.40 5.94
CA LYS A 50 14.19 4.93 4.56
C LYS A 50 14.90 3.57 4.49
N ARG A 51 14.14 2.51 4.23
CA ARG A 51 14.69 1.17 3.98
C ARG A 51 15.30 1.13 2.59
N ALA A 52 16.36 0.33 2.43
CA ALA A 52 17.04 0.17 1.16
C ALA A 52 16.28 -0.83 0.26
N GLY A 53 16.20 -0.52 -1.03
CA GLY A 53 15.64 -1.39 -2.06
C GLY A 53 14.15 -1.21 -2.32
N THR A 54 13.68 -1.86 -3.39
CA THR A 54 12.27 -1.89 -3.78
C THR A 54 11.50 -2.85 -2.87
N GLU A 55 10.33 -2.42 -2.42
CA GLU A 55 9.40 -3.24 -1.65
C GLU A 55 8.47 -4.00 -2.60
N ILE A 56 8.53 -5.33 -2.55
CA ILE A 56 7.75 -6.22 -3.40
C ILE A 56 6.69 -6.88 -2.53
N VAL A 57 5.42 -6.71 -2.90
CA VAL A 57 4.28 -7.34 -2.23
C VAL A 57 3.89 -8.61 -2.98
N THR A 58 3.78 -9.71 -2.26
CA THR A 58 3.32 -11.00 -2.80
C THR A 58 2.11 -11.47 -2.02
N CYS A 59 1.03 -11.78 -2.73
CA CYS A 59 -0.25 -12.16 -2.17
C CYS A 59 -0.45 -13.67 -2.19
N TYR A 60 -1.09 -14.24 -1.15
CA TYR A 60 -1.32 -15.68 -1.10
C TYR A 60 -2.35 -16.17 -2.12
N ASN A 61 -3.36 -15.35 -2.48
CA ASN A 61 -4.44 -15.69 -3.42
C ASN A 61 -5.30 -16.92 -3.04
N ALA A 62 -5.08 -17.51 -1.87
CA ALA A 62 -5.77 -18.67 -1.33
C ALA A 62 -5.72 -18.65 0.20
N GLY A 63 -6.43 -19.58 0.83
CA GLY A 63 -6.45 -19.72 2.30
C GLY A 63 -7.56 -18.92 2.98
N THR A 64 -7.38 -18.77 4.30
CA THR A 64 -8.34 -18.06 5.15
C THR A 64 -8.34 -16.57 4.83
N ARG A 65 -9.52 -15.97 4.98
CA ARG A 65 -9.72 -14.54 4.75
C ARG A 65 -10.37 -13.94 5.97
N VAL A 66 -9.83 -12.82 6.44
CA VAL A 66 -10.29 -12.15 7.66
C VAL A 66 -10.51 -10.68 7.41
N ASP A 67 -11.24 -10.01 8.29
CA ASP A 67 -11.50 -8.58 8.14
C ASP A 67 -10.27 -7.74 8.49
N ARG A 68 -10.24 -6.52 7.95
CA ARG A 68 -9.11 -5.60 8.16
C ARG A 68 -8.88 -5.26 9.63
N GLY A 69 -9.94 -5.13 10.43
CA GLY A 69 -9.84 -4.78 11.85
C GLY A 69 -8.91 -5.70 12.65
N PRO A 70 -9.26 -7.00 12.81
CA PRO A 70 -8.42 -7.99 13.48
C PRO A 70 -6.98 -8.06 12.94
N SER A 71 -6.84 -7.90 11.62
CA SER A 71 -5.54 -7.86 10.94
C SER A 71 -4.68 -6.69 11.42
N THR A 72 -5.22 -5.48 11.38
CA THR A 72 -4.50 -4.28 11.81
C THR A 72 -4.21 -4.31 13.31
N SER A 73 -5.12 -4.80 14.15
CA SER A 73 -4.88 -4.94 15.59
C SER A 73 -3.75 -5.92 15.90
N SER A 74 -3.68 -7.04 15.17
CA SER A 74 -2.61 -8.04 15.34
C SER A 74 -1.25 -7.49 14.88
N ILE A 75 -1.24 -6.72 13.79
CA ILE A 75 -0.04 -6.04 13.29
C ILE A 75 0.43 -4.96 14.29
N ASP A 76 -0.49 -4.17 14.83
CA ASP A 76 -0.16 -3.09 15.77
C ASP A 76 0.47 -3.65 17.05
N ASP A 77 -0.09 -4.73 17.62
CA ASP A 77 0.51 -5.40 18.77
C ASP A 77 1.90 -5.97 18.45
N PHE A 78 2.05 -6.65 17.31
CA PHE A 78 3.32 -7.23 16.89
C PHE A 78 4.39 -6.14 16.77
N CYS A 79 4.06 -5.05 16.10
CA CYS A 79 4.99 -3.94 15.90
C CYS A 79 5.33 -3.23 17.19
N ASN A 80 4.38 -3.08 18.13
CA ASN A 80 4.66 -2.50 19.44
C ASN A 80 5.56 -3.42 20.29
N ARG A 81 5.32 -4.73 20.24
CA ARG A 81 6.06 -5.75 20.99
C ARG A 81 7.52 -5.85 20.58
N PHE A 82 7.79 -5.86 19.27
CA PHE A 82 9.12 -6.11 18.74
C PHE A 82 9.86 -4.84 18.31
N LYS A 83 9.28 -3.65 18.53
CA LYS A 83 9.93 -2.37 18.21
C LYS A 83 11.29 -2.26 18.90
N GLY A 84 12.31 -1.91 18.12
CA GLY A 84 13.68 -1.77 18.62
C GLY A 84 14.46 -3.08 18.65
N GLN A 85 13.85 -4.23 18.39
CA GLN A 85 14.57 -5.49 18.26
C GLN A 85 15.34 -5.52 16.93
N THR A 86 16.62 -5.88 17.00
CA THR A 86 17.46 -6.11 15.82
C THR A 86 17.47 -7.60 15.47
N LEU A 87 17.19 -7.89 14.21
CA LEU A 87 17.31 -9.23 13.62
C LEU A 87 18.57 -9.27 12.79
N SER A 88 19.42 -10.26 13.04
CA SER A 88 20.55 -10.60 12.19
C SER A 88 20.14 -11.56 11.09
N ASN A 89 20.94 -11.69 10.04
CA ASN A 89 20.63 -12.56 8.91
C ASN A 89 20.17 -13.96 9.33
N GLY A 90 19.03 -14.41 8.79
CA GLY A 90 18.40 -15.70 9.09
C GLY A 90 17.60 -15.72 10.40
N GLN A 91 17.60 -14.64 11.20
CA GLN A 91 16.76 -14.55 12.38
C GLN A 91 15.37 -14.05 12.02
N ASN A 92 14.36 -14.62 12.69
CA ASN A 92 12.98 -14.18 12.61
C ASN A 92 12.37 -13.97 14.00
N VAL A 93 11.34 -13.13 14.05
CA VAL A 93 10.36 -13.10 15.13
C VAL A 93 8.98 -13.29 14.54
N ALA A 94 8.15 -14.02 15.26
CA ALA A 94 6.79 -14.30 14.86
C ALA A 94 5.88 -14.28 16.08
N ASN A 95 4.63 -13.87 15.90
CA ASN A 95 3.60 -14.02 16.91
C ASN A 95 2.29 -14.45 16.25
N ARG A 96 1.62 -15.41 16.88
CA ARG A 96 0.29 -15.88 16.48
C ARG A 96 -0.76 -15.27 17.41
N TYR A 97 -1.78 -14.70 16.80
CA TYR A 97 -2.91 -14.05 17.47
C TYR A 97 -4.15 -14.93 17.30
N ASP A 98 -4.75 -15.33 18.41
CA ASP A 98 -5.99 -16.10 18.42
C ASP A 98 -7.20 -15.16 18.57
N TRP A 99 -8.15 -15.26 17.63
CA TRP A 99 -9.40 -14.50 17.61
C TRP A 99 -10.62 -15.43 17.80
N GLY A 100 -10.41 -16.63 18.34
CA GLY A 100 -11.41 -17.64 18.68
C GLY A 100 -11.79 -18.54 17.51
N THR A 101 -12.14 -17.97 16.36
CA THR A 101 -12.57 -18.73 15.16
C THR A 101 -11.50 -18.82 14.08
N PHE A 102 -10.46 -18.00 14.18
CA PHE A 102 -9.32 -17.97 13.28
C PHE A 102 -8.09 -17.49 14.04
N THR A 103 -6.92 -17.69 13.45
CA THR A 103 -5.68 -17.12 13.96
C THR A 103 -5.01 -16.24 12.90
N ILE A 104 -4.15 -15.34 13.33
CA ILE A 104 -3.33 -14.50 12.46
C ILE A 104 -1.87 -14.67 12.87
N LEU A 105 -1.01 -15.09 11.94
CA LEU A 105 0.43 -15.09 12.13
C LEU A 105 1.01 -13.80 11.54
N VAL A 106 1.80 -13.10 12.35
CA VAL A 106 2.57 -11.94 11.93
C VAL A 106 4.05 -12.24 12.18
N SER A 107 4.92 -12.00 11.20
CA SER A 107 6.35 -12.22 11.37
C SER A 107 7.23 -11.22 10.61
N ALA A 108 8.47 -11.12 11.07
CA ALA A 108 9.54 -10.38 10.42
C ALA A 108 10.82 -11.23 10.42
N GLU A 109 11.54 -11.24 9.31
CA GLU A 109 12.75 -12.04 9.12
C GLU A 109 13.81 -11.22 8.40
N ALA A 110 15.05 -11.27 8.87
CA ALA A 110 16.20 -10.68 8.19
C ALA A 110 16.77 -11.64 7.14
N ILE A 111 16.86 -11.17 5.90
CA ILE A 111 17.21 -11.97 4.72
C ILE A 111 18.43 -11.41 3.99
N ASN A 112 18.96 -12.17 3.03
CA ASN A 112 20.01 -11.76 2.08
C ASN A 112 21.32 -11.27 2.73
N GLY A 113 21.70 -11.80 3.89
CA GLY A 113 22.92 -11.39 4.59
C GLY A 113 22.78 -10.08 5.37
N CYS A 114 21.59 -9.47 5.40
CA CYS A 114 21.37 -8.23 6.12
C CYS A 114 21.06 -8.44 7.61
N SER A 115 21.22 -7.36 8.37
CA SER A 115 20.60 -7.18 9.68
C SER A 115 19.74 -5.92 9.66
N PHE A 116 18.62 -5.90 10.37
CA PHE A 116 17.81 -4.69 10.52
C PHE A 116 17.15 -4.61 11.89
N THR A 117 16.83 -3.39 12.31
CA THR A 117 16.00 -3.13 13.49
C THR A 117 14.54 -2.97 13.09
N ILE A 118 13.64 -3.64 13.80
CA ILE A 118 12.20 -3.43 13.66
C ILE A 118 11.88 -2.02 14.16
N ASP A 119 11.47 -1.16 13.24
CA ASP A 119 11.34 0.28 13.48
C ASP A 119 9.93 0.79 13.11
N GLY A 120 9.80 2.11 12.96
CA GLY A 120 8.54 2.74 12.59
C GLY A 120 7.93 2.27 11.26
N ASN A 121 8.69 1.58 10.40
CA ASN A 121 8.15 0.99 9.17
C ASN A 121 7.33 -0.27 9.39
N CYS A 122 7.44 -0.92 10.55
CA CYS A 122 6.81 -2.22 10.79
C CYS A 122 5.33 -2.25 10.41
N ASN A 123 4.54 -1.28 10.91
CA ASN A 123 3.11 -1.18 10.61
C ASN A 123 2.85 -0.94 9.12
N ARG A 124 3.62 -0.04 8.51
CA ARG A 124 3.48 0.31 7.09
C ARG A 124 3.72 -0.93 6.22
N LEU A 125 4.79 -1.66 6.47
CA LEU A 125 5.17 -2.85 5.70
C LEU A 125 4.16 -3.97 5.87
N LEU A 126 3.77 -4.30 7.10
CA LEU A 126 2.84 -5.39 7.36
C LEU A 126 1.40 -5.08 6.91
N ARG A 127 1.02 -3.81 6.80
CA ARG A 127 -0.30 -3.40 6.26
C ARG A 127 -0.37 -3.45 4.73
N LYS A 128 0.75 -3.46 4.00
CA LYS A 128 0.75 -3.60 2.54
C LYS A 128 0.00 -4.84 2.05
N PRO A 129 0.27 -6.08 2.51
CA PRO A 129 -0.50 -7.25 2.07
C PRO A 129 -1.96 -7.22 2.54
N VAL A 130 -2.29 -6.48 3.61
CA VAL A 130 -3.69 -6.27 4.02
C VAL A 130 -4.43 -5.40 2.98
N ASP A 131 -3.79 -4.35 2.51
CA ASP A 131 -4.43 -3.30 1.72
C ASP A 131 -4.26 -3.52 0.20
N GLU A 132 -3.18 -4.15 -0.25
CA GLU A 132 -2.84 -4.33 -1.67
C GLU A 132 -3.26 -5.70 -2.23
N CYS A 133 -3.38 -6.74 -1.41
CA CYS A 133 -3.72 -8.09 -1.89
C CYS A 133 -5.22 -8.32 -2.08
N ASN A 134 -6.08 -7.61 -1.35
CA ASN A 134 -7.50 -7.55 -1.67
C ASN A 134 -7.98 -6.11 -1.51
N THR A 135 -8.14 -5.44 -2.67
CA THR A 135 -8.54 -4.04 -2.78
C THR A 135 -10.05 -3.87 -2.95
N ARG A 136 -10.83 -4.96 -3.01
CA ARG A 136 -12.28 -4.91 -3.26
C ARG A 136 -13.10 -4.38 -2.08
N GLY A 137 -12.49 -4.22 -0.91
CA GLY A 137 -13.13 -3.70 0.30
C GLY A 137 -12.32 -3.93 1.57
N GLU A 138 -12.91 -3.59 2.71
CA GLU A 138 -12.28 -3.75 4.04
C GLU A 138 -12.24 -5.22 4.52
N ASN A 139 -13.07 -6.08 3.96
CA ASN A 139 -13.23 -7.46 4.41
C ASN A 139 -12.51 -8.45 3.50
N GLY A 140 -12.33 -9.67 4.01
CA GLY A 140 -11.78 -10.77 3.22
C GLY A 140 -10.30 -10.61 2.85
N LYS A 141 -9.50 -10.06 3.75
CA LYS A 141 -8.05 -9.87 3.59
C LYS A 141 -7.38 -11.23 3.60
N GLN A 142 -6.60 -11.51 2.55
CA GLN A 142 -6.07 -12.83 2.24
C GLN A 142 -4.61 -13.04 2.64
N GLY A 143 -3.96 -12.01 3.17
CA GLY A 143 -2.56 -12.10 3.55
C GLY A 143 -1.57 -12.10 2.40
N GLY A 144 -0.31 -12.19 2.80
CA GLY A 144 0.84 -12.16 1.93
C GLY A 144 2.09 -11.76 2.69
N PHE A 145 3.13 -11.43 1.93
CA PHE A 145 4.37 -10.92 2.47
C PHE A 145 4.89 -9.73 1.67
N VAL A 146 5.66 -8.88 2.34
CA VAL A 146 6.47 -7.84 1.72
C VAL A 146 7.93 -8.22 1.85
N ARG A 147 8.67 -8.15 0.74
CA ARG A 147 10.13 -8.26 0.74
C ARG A 147 10.74 -6.94 0.32
N ASP A 148 11.68 -6.47 1.12
CA ASP A 148 12.64 -5.44 0.73
C ASP A 148 14.02 -6.08 0.53
N LEU A 149 15.09 -5.28 0.39
CA LEU A 149 16.45 -5.82 0.21
C LEU A 149 16.89 -6.71 1.38
N CYS A 150 16.46 -6.40 2.59
CA CYS A 150 17.00 -6.93 3.84
C CYS A 150 15.97 -7.60 4.75
N GLY A 151 14.67 -7.44 4.49
CA GLY A 151 13.61 -7.94 5.34
C GLY A 151 12.47 -8.58 4.58
N GLN A 152 11.92 -9.63 5.19
CA GLN A 152 10.66 -10.26 4.80
C GLN A 152 9.64 -10.06 5.93
N TRP A 153 8.48 -9.51 5.59
CA TRP A 153 7.41 -9.15 6.51
C TRP A 153 6.15 -9.90 6.13
N ARG A 154 5.69 -10.80 6.99
CA ARG A 154 4.56 -11.70 6.70
C ARG A 154 3.34 -11.31 7.53
N TYR A 155 2.19 -11.23 6.87
CA TYR A 155 0.89 -11.23 7.50
C TYR A 155 0.08 -12.38 6.89
N ASP A 156 -0.28 -13.34 7.72
CA ASP A 156 -0.98 -14.57 7.31
C ASP A 156 -2.24 -14.80 8.17
N PRO A 157 -3.43 -14.52 7.61
CA PRO A 157 -4.68 -14.86 8.24
C PRO A 157 -4.99 -16.34 8.00
N GLY A 158 -4.91 -17.15 9.06
CA GLY A 158 -5.21 -18.58 9.08
C GLY A 158 -4.11 -19.43 9.72
N SER A 159 -4.50 -20.59 10.27
CA SER A 159 -3.58 -21.66 10.67
C SER A 159 -3.72 -22.85 9.72
N ASN A 160 -3.59 -22.67 8.42
CA ASN A 160 -3.55 -23.82 7.50
C ASN A 160 -2.24 -24.64 7.62
N GLY A 161 -1.59 -24.63 8.79
CA GLY A 161 -0.43 -25.47 9.08
C GLY A 161 0.78 -25.21 8.19
N SER A 162 0.81 -24.13 7.40
CA SER A 162 1.99 -23.70 6.63
C SER A 162 2.94 -22.87 7.50
N ASP A 163 3.20 -23.39 8.70
CA ASP A 163 4.25 -22.92 9.62
C ASP A 163 5.59 -23.64 9.33
N TYR A 164 5.67 -24.37 8.22
CA TYR A 164 6.85 -25.08 7.72
C TYR A 164 7.46 -24.36 6.51
#